data_AF-A0A6L6IHW9-F1
#
_entry.id   AF-A0A6L6IHW9-F1
#
_cell.length_a   1.000
_cell.length_b   1.000
_cell.length_c   1.000
_cell.angle_alpha   90.00
_cell.angle_beta   90.00
_cell.angle_gamma   90.00
#
_symmetry.space_group_name_H-M   'P 1'
#
loop_
_entity.id
_entity.type
_entity.pdbx_description
1 polymer ?
#
loop_
_entity_poly.entity_id
_entity_poly.type
_entity_poly.pdbx_seq_one_letter_code
_entity_poly.pdbx_strand_id
1 'polypeptide(L)'
;MENANRKPGVIKRLWQWWRRPSRLALGTLLLIGFAGGIIFWSGFNTGMEKANSETFCISCHEMRNTVYQEYMETVHYNNRSGVRATCPDCHVPHEFVPKMIRKIKASKELYGKIVGVIDTPQKFEAHRLTMAQNEWRRMKDNNSQECRNCHNFEFMDSAAQKGVAAKMHDRAVKEGQTCIDCHKGIAHKLPDMRDVKPGF
;
A
#
# COMPACT_ATOMS: atom_id res chain seq x y z
N MET A 1 33.06 2.77 65.45
CA MET A 1 33.00 1.75 64.39
C MET A 1 31.56 1.69 63.91
N GLU A 2 31.22 2.21 62.72
CA GLU A 2 30.01 1.83 61.96
C GLU A 2 29.94 2.63 60.66
N ASN A 3 30.71 2.22 59.64
CA ASN A 3 30.40 2.61 58.27
C ASN A 3 29.39 1.59 57.72
N ALA A 4 28.13 1.79 58.08
CA ALA A 4 27.02 0.98 57.60
C ALA A 4 26.95 1.06 56.07
N ASN A 5 27.06 -0.11 55.47
CA ASN A 5 26.97 -0.44 54.06
C ASN A 5 25.68 0.15 53.43
N ARG A 6 25.69 1.41 53.00
CA ARG A 6 24.58 2.00 52.25
C ARG A 6 24.52 1.32 50.88
N LYS A 7 23.59 0.38 50.72
CA LYS A 7 23.33 -0.30 49.45
C LYS A 7 23.13 0.76 48.36
N PRO A 8 23.80 0.64 47.19
CA PRO A 8 23.65 1.62 46.12
C PRO A 8 22.16 1.75 45.73
N GLY A 9 21.72 2.97 45.46
CA GLY A 9 20.34 3.26 45.04
C GLY A 9 19.93 2.41 43.83
N VAL A 10 18.62 2.16 43.67
CA VAL A 10 18.06 1.23 42.68
C VAL A 10 18.59 1.50 41.27
N ILE A 11 18.68 2.77 40.88
CA ILE A 11 19.24 3.22 39.59
C ILE A 11 20.71 2.84 39.44
N LYS A 12 21.53 3.04 40.47
CA LYS A 12 22.98 2.74 40.45
C LYS A 12 23.23 1.22 40.44
N ARG A 13 22.37 0.42 41.10
CA ARG A 13 22.39 -1.04 41.04
C ARG A 13 21.99 -1.57 39.67
N LEU A 14 20.92 -1.05 39.07
CA LEU A 14 20.50 -1.39 37.70
C LEU A 14 21.61 -1.08 36.70
N TRP A 15 22.25 0.08 36.83
CA TRP A 15 23.37 0.50 35.98
C TRP A 15 24.62 -0.38 36.15
N GLN A 16 24.98 -0.75 37.39
CA GLN A 16 26.12 -1.62 37.66
C GLN A 16 25.89 -3.07 37.22
N TRP A 17 24.66 -3.56 37.31
CA TRP A 17 24.26 -4.87 36.78
C TRP A 17 24.28 -4.89 35.25
N TRP A 18 23.82 -3.83 34.59
CA TRP A 18 23.89 -3.64 33.14
C TRP A 18 25.33 -3.54 32.61
N ARG A 19 26.25 -2.91 33.35
CA ARG A 19 27.65 -2.70 32.95
C ARG A 19 28.61 -3.85 33.28
N ARG A 20 28.18 -4.89 34.00
CA ARG A 20 29.04 -6.05 34.33
C ARG A 20 28.68 -7.21 33.42
N PRO A 21 29.62 -7.77 32.63
CA PRO A 21 29.36 -8.86 31.70
C PRO A 21 29.23 -10.19 32.47
N SER A 22 28.20 -10.31 33.30
CA SER A 22 27.79 -11.60 33.84
C SER A 22 26.93 -12.31 32.79
N ARG A 23 27.09 -13.63 32.65
CA ARG A 23 26.28 -14.45 31.73
C ARG A 23 24.77 -14.24 31.94
N LEU A 24 24.36 -13.94 33.18
CA LEU A 24 22.98 -13.60 33.55
C LEU A 24 22.53 -12.22 33.02
N ALA A 25 23.37 -11.18 33.11
CA ALA A 25 23.05 -9.87 32.54
C ALA A 25 22.92 -9.93 31.02
N LEU A 26 23.81 -10.66 30.34
CA LEU A 26 23.71 -10.88 28.89
C LEU A 26 22.45 -11.68 28.53
N GLY A 27 22.13 -12.74 29.27
CA GLY A 27 20.92 -13.53 29.08
C GLY A 27 19.64 -12.70 29.25
N THR A 28 19.57 -11.86 30.28
CA THR A 28 18.41 -10.97 30.50
C THR A 28 18.29 -9.91 29.41
N LEU A 29 19.40 -9.33 28.93
CA LEU A 29 19.40 -8.39 27.81
C LEU A 29 18.88 -9.03 26.52
N LEU A 30 19.33 -10.25 26.21
CA LEU A 30 18.87 -11.00 25.05
C LEU A 30 17.39 -11.32 25.15
N LEU A 31 16.90 -11.76 26.32
CA LEU A 31 15.48 -12.06 26.53
C LEU A 31 14.61 -10.80 26.39
N ILE A 32 15.02 -9.68 26.99
CA ILE A 32 14.29 -8.41 26.86
C ILE A 32 14.32 -7.91 25.42
N GLY A 33 15.48 -7.96 24.76
CA GLY A 33 15.63 -7.55 23.36
C GLY A 33 14.79 -8.41 22.41
N PHE A 34 14.75 -9.73 22.63
CA PHE A 34 13.92 -10.65 21.86
C PHE A 34 12.43 -10.39 22.07
N ALA A 35 11.98 -10.28 23.33
CA ALA A 35 10.59 -9.96 23.65
C ALA A 35 10.18 -8.60 23.08
N GLY A 36 11.04 -7.58 23.23
CA GLY A 36 10.85 -6.26 22.63
C GLY A 36 10.79 -6.31 21.10
N GLY A 37 11.64 -7.13 20.48
CA GLY A 37 11.63 -7.38 19.05
C GLY A 37 10.32 -8.00 18.56
N ILE A 38 9.80 -9.02 19.26
CA ILE A 38 8.49 -9.61 18.96
C ILE A 38 7.37 -8.58 19.09
N ILE A 39 7.35 -7.81 20.19
CA ILE A 39 6.33 -6.80 20.42
C ILE A 39 6.37 -5.73 19.32
N PHE A 40 7.56 -5.24 19.00
CA PHE A 40 7.74 -4.25 17.94
C PHE A 40 7.32 -4.81 16.58
N TRP A 41 7.79 -5.99 16.21
CA TRP A 41 7.47 -6.61 14.93
C TRP A 41 5.97 -6.89 14.79
N SER A 42 5.33 -7.42 15.84
CA SER A 42 3.90 -7.66 15.88
C SER A 42 3.10 -6.36 15.78
N GLY A 43 3.47 -5.34 16.56
CA GLY A 43 2.81 -4.03 16.55
C GLY A 43 2.97 -3.31 15.21
N PHE A 44 4.17 -3.36 14.62
CA PHE A 44 4.45 -2.78 13.30
C PHE A 44 3.61 -3.44 12.21
N ASN A 45 3.61 -4.78 12.12
CA ASN A 45 2.85 -5.48 11.09
C ASN A 45 1.34 -5.31 11.28
N THR A 46 0.85 -5.32 12.51
CA THR A 46 -0.57 -5.05 12.81
C THR A 46 -0.97 -3.64 12.38
N GLY A 47 -0.14 -2.63 12.70
CA GLY A 47 -0.38 -1.26 12.27
C GLY A 47 -0.32 -1.10 10.75
N MET A 48 0.64 -1.77 10.11
CA MET A 48 0.79 -1.79 8.65
C MET A 48 -0.44 -2.40 7.97
N GLU A 49 -0.92 -3.53 8.47
CA GLU A 49 -2.11 -4.22 7.94
C GLU A 49 -3.36 -3.36 8.08
N LYS A 50 -3.56 -2.72 9.23
CA LYS A 50 -4.66 -1.77 9.42
C LYS A 50 -4.58 -0.61 8.42
N ALA A 51 -3.38 -0.06 8.19
CA ALA A 51 -3.15 0.98 7.19
C ALA A 51 -3.21 0.49 5.74
N ASN A 52 -3.34 -0.83 5.51
CA ASN A 52 -3.57 -1.46 4.21
C ASN A 52 -5.02 -1.93 4.04
N SER A 53 -5.95 -1.51 4.89
CA SER A 53 -7.35 -1.92 4.76
C SER A 53 -8.17 -0.93 3.94
N GLU A 54 -9.18 -1.43 3.22
CA GLU A 54 -10.19 -0.58 2.55
C GLU A 54 -10.84 0.38 3.55
N THR A 55 -11.14 -0.10 4.77
CA THR A 55 -11.74 0.72 5.84
C THR A 55 -10.85 1.90 6.26
N PHE A 56 -9.53 1.72 6.27
CA PHE A 56 -8.59 2.82 6.47
C PHE A 56 -8.56 3.78 5.28
N CYS A 57 -8.51 3.27 4.04
CA CYS A 57 -8.51 4.10 2.84
C CYS A 57 -9.75 5.02 2.79
N ILE A 58 -10.93 4.48 3.08
CA ILE A 58 -12.19 5.23 3.09
C ILE A 58 -12.47 5.94 4.42
N SER A 59 -11.53 5.95 5.36
CA SER A 59 -11.63 6.80 6.56
C SER A 59 -11.50 8.28 6.20
N CYS A 60 -10.82 8.59 5.09
CA CYS A 60 -10.78 9.91 4.49
C CYS A 60 -12.06 10.17 3.68
N HIS A 61 -12.73 11.29 3.94
CA HIS A 61 -13.97 11.64 3.25
C HIS A 61 -13.77 11.86 1.75
N GLU A 62 -12.59 12.32 1.34
CA GLU A 62 -12.21 12.50 -0.06
C GLU A 62 -12.31 11.18 -0.80
N MET A 63 -11.73 10.11 -0.25
CA MET A 63 -11.76 8.78 -0.89
C MET A 63 -13.15 8.15 -0.82
N ARG A 64 -13.83 8.27 0.33
CA ARG A 64 -15.17 7.70 0.55
C ARG A 64 -16.23 8.28 -0.39
N ASN A 65 -16.20 9.59 -0.59
CA ASN A 65 -17.24 10.32 -1.31
C ASN A 65 -16.97 10.42 -2.81
N THR A 66 -15.77 10.03 -3.28
CA THR A 66 -15.38 10.07 -4.69
C THR A 66 -15.09 8.66 -5.22
N VAL A 67 -13.82 8.24 -5.24
CA VAL A 67 -13.32 7.02 -5.86
C VAL A 67 -13.95 5.74 -5.31
N TYR A 68 -14.35 5.71 -4.03
CA TYR A 68 -15.05 4.55 -3.48
C TYR A 68 -16.44 4.37 -4.09
N GLN A 69 -17.18 5.47 -4.33
CA GLN A 69 -18.49 5.41 -5.00
C GLN A 69 -18.33 4.88 -6.44
N GLU A 70 -17.30 5.33 -7.14
CA GLU A 70 -16.98 4.88 -8.50
C GLU A 70 -16.58 3.40 -8.52
N TYR A 71 -15.79 2.96 -7.53
CA TYR A 71 -15.35 1.56 -7.39
C TYR A 71 -16.53 0.60 -7.18
N MET A 72 -17.54 1.01 -6.39
CA MET A 72 -18.73 0.19 -6.12
C MET A 72 -19.54 -0.15 -7.37
N GLU A 73 -19.41 0.65 -8.43
CA GLU A 73 -20.09 0.42 -9.71
C GLU A 73 -19.34 -0.59 -10.61
N THR A 74 -18.21 -1.14 -10.16
CA THR A 74 -17.33 -1.98 -10.99
C THR A 74 -17.39 -3.47 -10.67
N VAL A 75 -16.87 -4.28 -11.60
CA VAL A 75 -16.75 -5.74 -11.44
C VAL A 75 -15.78 -6.14 -10.32
N HIS A 76 -14.89 -5.25 -9.89
CA HIS A 76 -13.99 -5.53 -8.76
C HIS A 76 -14.70 -5.39 -7.41
N TYR A 77 -15.86 -4.70 -7.38
CA TYR A 77 -16.73 -4.63 -6.20
C TYR A 77 -17.83 -5.68 -6.23
N ASN A 78 -18.57 -5.79 -7.33
CA ASN A 78 -19.68 -6.72 -7.46
C ASN A 78 -19.47 -7.67 -8.65
N ASN A 79 -19.28 -8.95 -8.36
CA ASN A 79 -19.07 -9.97 -9.37
C ASN A 79 -19.69 -11.31 -8.95
N ARG A 80 -19.78 -12.21 -9.94
CA ARG A 80 -20.38 -13.54 -9.81
C ARG A 80 -19.64 -14.50 -8.86
N SER A 81 -18.35 -14.29 -8.58
CA SER A 81 -17.58 -15.20 -7.72
C SER A 81 -17.62 -14.80 -6.25
N GLY A 82 -18.03 -13.56 -5.93
CA GLY A 82 -17.99 -13.01 -4.58
C GLY A 82 -16.58 -12.64 -4.09
N VAL A 83 -15.55 -12.85 -4.91
CA VAL A 83 -14.16 -12.49 -4.60
C VAL A 83 -13.92 -11.05 -5.04
N ARG A 84 -13.53 -10.18 -4.12
CA ARG A 84 -13.32 -8.75 -4.38
C ARG A 84 -11.85 -8.41 -4.37
N ALA A 85 -11.44 -7.59 -5.33
CA ALA A 85 -10.22 -6.80 -5.22
C ALA A 85 -10.64 -5.44 -4.64
N THR A 86 -10.12 -5.13 -3.46
CA THR A 86 -10.38 -3.90 -2.69
C THR A 86 -9.30 -2.85 -2.97
N CYS A 87 -9.42 -1.66 -2.37
CA CYS A 87 -8.45 -0.57 -2.55
C CYS A 87 -6.96 -0.98 -2.46
N PRO A 88 -6.50 -1.67 -1.40
CA PRO A 88 -5.09 -2.05 -1.25
C PRO A 88 -4.60 -3.03 -2.33
N ASP A 89 -5.47 -3.92 -2.82
CA ASP A 89 -5.08 -4.95 -3.78
C ASP A 89 -4.58 -4.34 -5.10
N CYS A 90 -5.03 -3.12 -5.43
CA CYS A 90 -4.58 -2.37 -6.60
C CYS A 90 -3.57 -1.25 -6.27
N HIS A 91 -3.69 -0.60 -5.11
CA HIS A 91 -2.91 0.61 -4.79
C HIS A 91 -1.70 0.37 -3.87
N VAL A 92 -1.59 -0.81 -3.26
CA VAL A 92 -0.53 -1.17 -2.32
C VAL A 92 0.16 -2.46 -2.80
N PRO A 93 1.44 -2.41 -3.18
CA PRO A 93 2.17 -3.63 -3.54
C PRO A 93 2.15 -4.67 -2.41
N HIS A 94 2.14 -5.95 -2.75
CA HIS A 94 2.12 -7.04 -1.75
C HIS A 94 3.50 -7.24 -1.10
N GLU A 95 4.55 -7.07 -1.89
CA GLU A 95 5.94 -7.31 -1.60
C GLU A 95 6.52 -6.21 -0.72
N PHE A 96 7.35 -6.59 0.25
CA PHE A 96 7.79 -5.69 1.30
C PHE A 96 8.46 -4.42 0.78
N VAL A 97 9.47 -4.53 -0.09
CA VAL A 97 10.24 -3.36 -0.55
C VAL A 97 9.36 -2.38 -1.37
N PRO A 98 8.64 -2.81 -2.42
CA PRO A 98 7.71 -1.92 -3.13
C PRO A 98 6.64 -1.32 -2.23
N LYS A 99 6.08 -2.11 -1.29
CA LYS A 99 5.09 -1.65 -0.30
C LYS A 99 5.64 -0.50 0.54
N MET A 100 6.84 -0.66 1.08
CA MET A 100 7.48 0.37 1.90
C MET A 100 7.76 1.65 1.09
N ILE A 101 8.22 1.53 -0.16
CA ILE A 101 8.41 2.69 -1.05
C ILE A 101 7.08 3.41 -1.29
N ARG A 102 5.99 2.67 -1.57
CA ARG A 102 4.66 3.24 -1.77
C ARG A 102 4.15 3.94 -0.51
N LYS A 103 4.35 3.35 0.68
CA LYS A 103 3.98 3.95 1.97
C LYS A 103 4.76 5.22 2.28
N ILE A 104 6.05 5.26 1.96
CA ILE A 104 6.86 6.49 2.10
C ILE A 104 6.32 7.57 1.14
N LYS A 105 6.04 7.23 -0.13
CA LYS A 105 5.42 8.18 -1.09
C LYS A 105 4.03 8.65 -0.63
N ALA A 106 3.23 7.76 -0.03
CA ALA A 106 1.90 8.05 0.50
C ALA A 106 1.91 9.09 1.63
N SER A 107 3.04 9.32 2.32
CA SER A 107 3.13 10.39 3.33
C SER A 107 2.78 11.76 2.75
N LYS A 108 2.97 11.98 1.44
CA LYS A 108 2.53 13.20 0.74
C LYS A 108 1.01 13.34 0.67
N GLU A 109 0.28 12.23 0.63
CA GLU A 109 -1.19 12.22 0.65
C GLU A 109 -1.71 12.65 2.02
N LEU A 110 -1.03 12.22 3.11
CA LEU A 110 -1.34 12.70 4.46
C LEU A 110 -1.07 14.20 4.62
N TYR A 111 0.05 14.70 4.09
CA TYR A 111 0.29 16.14 4.04
C TYR A 111 -0.79 16.86 3.24
N GLY A 112 -1.15 16.34 2.06
CA GLY A 112 -2.23 16.87 1.23
C GLY A 112 -3.59 16.90 1.92
N LYS A 113 -3.88 15.90 2.77
CA LYS A 113 -5.06 15.86 3.64
C LYS A 113 -5.03 16.98 4.68
N ILE A 114 -3.90 17.18 5.35
CA ILE A 114 -3.75 18.20 6.41
C ILE A 114 -3.93 19.61 5.84
N VAL A 115 -3.40 19.88 4.66
CA VAL A 115 -3.49 21.20 4.01
C VAL A 115 -4.68 21.36 3.07
N GLY A 116 -5.53 20.33 2.94
CA GLY A 116 -6.79 20.40 2.18
C GLY A 116 -6.63 20.51 0.66
N VAL A 117 -5.69 19.76 0.05
CA VAL A 117 -5.43 19.81 -1.40
C VAL A 117 -6.63 19.32 -2.23
N ILE A 118 -7.33 18.29 -1.75
CA ILE A 118 -8.47 17.64 -2.44
C ILE A 118 -9.69 17.47 -1.52
N ASP A 119 -9.81 18.28 -0.47
CA ASP A 119 -10.81 18.14 0.59
C ASP A 119 -12.27 18.46 0.16
N THR A 120 -12.47 18.96 -1.06
CA THR A 120 -13.80 19.15 -1.67
C THR A 120 -13.91 18.42 -3.01
N PRO A 121 -15.12 18.05 -3.47
CA PRO A 121 -15.31 17.42 -4.76
C PRO A 121 -14.73 18.25 -5.93
N GLN A 122 -14.84 19.58 -5.86
CA GLN A 122 -14.31 20.48 -6.90
C GLN A 122 -12.78 20.46 -6.94
N LYS A 123 -12.13 20.47 -5.77
CA LYS A 123 -10.66 20.35 -5.68
C LYS A 123 -10.18 18.97 -6.09
N PHE A 124 -10.91 17.91 -5.72
CA PHE A 124 -10.62 16.55 -6.18
C PHE A 124 -10.65 16.48 -7.70
N GLU A 125 -11.72 16.99 -8.32
CA GLU A 125 -11.88 16.97 -9.76
C GLU A 125 -10.80 17.79 -10.48
N ALA A 126 -10.46 18.98 -9.94
CA ALA A 126 -9.36 19.80 -10.45
C ALA A 126 -8.00 19.07 -10.45
N HIS A 127 -7.79 18.12 -9.53
CA HIS A 127 -6.57 17.32 -9.44
C HIS A 127 -6.70 15.92 -10.04
N ARG A 128 -7.88 15.51 -10.52
CA ARG A 128 -8.17 14.12 -10.94
C ARG A 128 -7.19 13.65 -12.00
N LEU A 129 -6.96 14.48 -13.03
CA LEU A 129 -6.06 14.12 -14.12
C LEU A 129 -4.63 13.89 -13.61
N THR A 130 -4.11 14.79 -12.78
CA THR A 130 -2.76 14.67 -12.19
C THR A 130 -2.65 13.41 -11.32
N MET A 131 -3.65 13.14 -10.49
CA MET A 131 -3.68 11.94 -9.64
C MET A 131 -3.73 10.66 -10.49
N ALA A 132 -4.59 10.63 -11.51
CA ALA A 132 -4.72 9.49 -12.42
C ALA A 132 -3.41 9.24 -13.20
N GLN A 133 -2.77 10.28 -13.74
CA GLN A 133 -1.49 10.15 -14.44
C GLN A 133 -0.36 9.65 -13.54
N ASN A 134 -0.33 10.08 -12.27
CA ASN A 134 0.63 9.57 -11.29
C ASN A 134 0.47 8.07 -11.08
N GLU A 135 -0.77 7.61 -10.95
CA GLU A 135 -1.06 6.20 -10.72
C GLU A 135 -0.84 5.35 -11.98
N TRP A 136 -1.23 5.85 -13.15
CA TRP A 136 -0.97 5.16 -14.42
C TRP A 136 0.52 5.01 -14.69
N ARG A 137 1.30 6.06 -14.43
CA ARG A 137 2.76 5.98 -14.53
C ARG A 137 3.32 4.96 -13.54
N ARG A 138 2.87 4.96 -12.28
CA ARG A 138 3.30 3.95 -11.30
C ARG A 138 3.02 2.53 -11.78
N MET A 139 1.78 2.28 -12.23
CA MET A 139 1.34 0.97 -12.73
C MET A 139 2.01 0.60 -14.06
N LYS A 140 2.50 1.56 -14.84
CA LYS A 140 3.27 1.28 -16.05
C LYS A 140 4.71 0.93 -15.71
N ASP A 141 5.34 1.74 -14.86
CA ASP A 141 6.74 1.61 -14.44
C ASP A 141 7.00 0.30 -13.69
N ASN A 142 5.99 -0.24 -12.99
CA ASN A 142 6.08 -1.53 -12.30
C ASN A 142 5.48 -2.71 -13.09
N ASN A 143 5.24 -2.54 -14.41
CA ASN A 143 4.64 -3.56 -15.27
C ASN A 143 3.25 -4.05 -14.78
N SER A 144 2.47 -3.18 -14.15
CA SER A 144 1.14 -3.45 -13.62
C SER A 144 1.12 -4.62 -12.65
N GLN A 145 2.14 -4.68 -11.79
CA GLN A 145 2.36 -5.75 -10.80
C GLN A 145 1.07 -6.12 -10.03
N GLU A 146 0.35 -5.11 -9.53
CA GLU A 146 -0.86 -5.31 -8.75
C GLU A 146 -1.99 -5.93 -9.57
N CYS A 147 -2.12 -5.55 -10.85
CA CYS A 147 -3.05 -6.19 -11.76
C CYS A 147 -2.66 -7.66 -11.98
N ARG A 148 -1.38 -7.92 -12.20
CA ARG A 148 -0.83 -9.25 -12.53
C ARG A 148 -0.89 -10.26 -11.38
N ASN A 149 -1.04 -9.79 -10.14
CA ASN A 149 -1.29 -10.66 -8.99
C ASN A 149 -2.59 -11.47 -9.14
N CYS A 150 -3.55 -10.99 -9.94
CA CYS A 150 -4.80 -11.70 -10.26
C CYS A 150 -5.00 -11.92 -11.77
N HIS A 151 -4.46 -11.05 -12.62
CA HIS A 151 -4.62 -11.03 -14.07
C HIS A 151 -3.26 -11.14 -14.77
N ASN A 152 -2.71 -12.35 -14.82
CA ASN A 152 -1.45 -12.59 -15.51
C ASN A 152 -1.70 -13.14 -16.91
N PHE A 153 -1.07 -12.53 -17.93
CA PHE A 153 -1.15 -12.99 -19.32
C PHE A 153 -0.84 -14.48 -19.51
N GLU A 154 0.07 -15.04 -18.71
CA GLU A 154 0.45 -16.46 -18.77
C GLU A 154 -0.72 -17.41 -18.41
N PHE A 155 -1.60 -16.97 -17.52
CA PHE A 155 -2.71 -17.79 -17.00
C PHE A 155 -4.06 -17.39 -17.60
N MET A 156 -4.08 -16.47 -18.56
CA MET A 156 -5.29 -16.09 -19.27
C MET A 156 -5.62 -17.11 -20.37
N ASP A 157 -6.82 -17.69 -20.31
CA ASP A 157 -7.34 -18.51 -21.40
C ASP A 157 -7.79 -17.61 -22.57
N SER A 158 -6.98 -17.58 -23.63
CA SER A 158 -7.30 -16.80 -24.85
C SER A 158 -8.49 -17.35 -25.64
N ALA A 159 -8.80 -18.65 -25.53
CA ALA A 159 -9.93 -19.28 -26.22
C ALA A 159 -11.26 -18.89 -25.56
N ALA A 160 -11.26 -18.64 -24.26
CA ALA A 160 -12.42 -18.13 -23.52
C ALA A 160 -12.68 -16.63 -23.71
N GLN A 161 -11.76 -15.90 -24.35
CA GLN A 161 -11.90 -14.47 -24.62
C GLN A 161 -12.65 -14.19 -25.92
N LYS A 162 -13.30 -13.02 -26.00
CA LYS A 162 -13.82 -12.52 -27.29
C LYS A 162 -12.66 -12.35 -28.27
N GLY A 163 -12.86 -12.69 -29.54
CA GLY A 163 -11.78 -12.71 -30.53
C GLY A 163 -10.99 -11.39 -30.67
N VAL A 164 -11.63 -10.23 -30.49
CA VAL A 164 -10.93 -8.93 -30.47
C VAL A 164 -10.04 -8.80 -29.23
N ALA A 165 -10.54 -9.16 -28.05
CA ALA A 165 -9.79 -9.09 -26.80
C ALA A 165 -8.57 -10.02 -26.84
N ALA A 166 -8.74 -11.26 -27.32
CA ALA A 166 -7.63 -12.21 -27.47
C ALA A 166 -6.51 -11.65 -28.37
N LYS A 167 -6.87 -11.06 -29.52
CA LYS A 167 -5.91 -10.41 -30.43
C LYS A 167 -5.20 -9.22 -29.79
N MET A 168 -5.92 -8.39 -29.03
CA MET A 168 -5.32 -7.24 -28.34
C MET A 168 -4.38 -7.67 -27.21
N HIS A 169 -4.72 -8.70 -26.44
CA HIS A 169 -3.84 -9.24 -25.41
C HIS A 169 -2.59 -9.91 -26.00
N ASP A 170 -2.72 -10.69 -27.08
CA ASP A 170 -1.56 -11.25 -27.80
C ASP A 170 -0.62 -10.15 -28.31
N ARG A 171 -1.19 -9.08 -28.88
CA ARG A 171 -0.42 -7.90 -29.29
C ARG A 171 0.28 -7.23 -28.12
N ALA A 172 -0.42 -7.01 -27.00
CA ALA A 172 0.14 -6.39 -25.81
C ALA A 172 1.36 -7.17 -25.27
N VAL A 173 1.27 -8.50 -25.26
CA VAL A 173 2.41 -9.36 -24.88
C VAL A 173 3.59 -9.19 -25.83
N LYS A 174 3.34 -9.22 -27.15
CA LYS A 174 4.40 -9.06 -28.17
C LYS A 174 5.06 -7.68 -28.14
N GLU A 175 4.29 -6.63 -27.87
CA GLU A 175 4.78 -5.26 -27.81
C GLU A 175 5.32 -4.86 -26.42
N GLY A 176 5.31 -5.77 -25.44
CA GLY A 176 5.78 -5.49 -24.09
C GLY A 176 4.94 -4.46 -23.33
N GLN A 177 3.65 -4.36 -23.68
CA GLN A 177 2.71 -3.44 -23.04
C GLN A 177 2.29 -3.94 -21.66
N THR A 178 1.88 -2.98 -20.83
CA THR A 178 1.35 -3.21 -19.48
C THR A 178 -0.19 -3.15 -19.49
N CYS A 179 -0.84 -3.64 -18.44
CA CYS A 179 -2.30 -3.64 -18.35
C CYS A 179 -2.86 -2.20 -18.45
N ILE A 180 -2.17 -1.24 -17.81
CA ILE A 180 -2.61 0.15 -17.71
C ILE A 180 -2.38 0.98 -18.99
N ASP A 181 -1.67 0.44 -19.98
CA ASP A 181 -1.53 1.10 -21.29
C ASP A 181 -2.89 1.19 -22.01
N CYS A 182 -3.72 0.14 -21.88
CA CYS A 182 -5.06 0.08 -22.46
C CYS A 182 -6.17 0.28 -21.41
N HIS A 183 -6.04 -0.33 -20.24
CA HIS A 183 -7.10 -0.35 -19.24
C HIS A 183 -7.00 0.84 -18.28
N LYS A 184 -7.19 2.06 -18.79
CA LYS A 184 -7.34 3.25 -17.95
C LYS A 184 -8.78 3.39 -17.50
N GLY A 185 -9.01 3.77 -16.24
CA GLY A 185 -10.36 3.95 -15.69
C GLY A 185 -11.10 2.65 -15.36
N ILE A 186 -10.36 1.60 -14.96
CA ILE A 186 -10.93 0.28 -14.61
C ILE A 186 -11.88 0.36 -13.41
N ALA A 187 -11.45 1.07 -12.36
CA ALA A 187 -12.14 1.14 -11.07
C ALA A 187 -12.74 2.54 -10.80
N HIS A 188 -12.29 3.56 -11.53
CA HIS A 188 -12.56 4.96 -11.27
C HIS A 188 -12.86 5.68 -12.58
N LYS A 189 -13.69 6.73 -12.51
CA LYS A 189 -14.06 7.54 -13.67
C LYS A 189 -12.81 8.15 -14.28
N LEU A 190 -12.69 8.03 -15.61
CA LEU A 190 -11.63 8.68 -16.35
C LEU A 190 -11.71 10.20 -16.15
N PRO A 191 -10.57 10.87 -15.95
CA PRO A 191 -10.52 12.33 -15.97
C PRO A 191 -10.86 12.87 -17.37
N ASP A 192 -11.01 14.18 -17.46
CA ASP A 192 -11.00 14.86 -18.75
C ASP A 192 -9.69 14.56 -19.51
N MET A 193 -9.82 13.93 -20.67
CA MET A 193 -8.70 13.46 -21.50
C MET A 193 -8.40 14.39 -22.68
N ARG A 194 -9.07 15.54 -22.83
CA ARG A 194 -8.93 16.43 -24.00
C ARG A 194 -7.48 16.81 -24.31
N ASP A 195 -6.67 17.04 -23.27
CA ASP A 195 -5.26 17.46 -23.40
C ASP A 195 -4.27 16.28 -23.27
N VAL A 196 -4.76 15.04 -23.19
CA VAL A 196 -3.94 13.84 -23.04
C VAL A 196 -3.82 13.16 -24.40
N LYS A 197 -2.59 13.06 -24.93
CA LYS A 197 -2.33 12.33 -26.17
C LYS A 197 -2.80 10.88 -26.05
N PRO A 198 -3.53 10.34 -27.05
CA PRO A 198 -3.85 8.92 -27.11
C PRO A 198 -2.56 8.08 -27.01
N GLY A 199 -2.64 6.98 -26.25
CA GLY A 199 -1.50 6.11 -25.97
C GLY A 199 -1.25 5.02 -27.03
N PHE A 200 -1.90 5.13 -28.19
CA PHE A 200 -1.86 4.16 -29.29
C PHE A 200 -1.89 4.90 -30.63
#